data_AF-A0A6C0HMK1-F1
#
_entry.id   AF-A0A6C0HMK1-F1
#
_cell.length_a   1.000
_cell.length_b   1.000
_cell.length_c   1.000
_cell.angle_alpha   90.00
_cell.angle_beta   90.00
_cell.angle_gamma   90.00
#
_symmetry.space_group_name_H-M   'P 1'
#
loop_
_entity.id
_entity.type
_entity.pdbx_description
1 polymer ?
#
loop_
_entity_poly.entity_id
_entity_poly.type
_entity_poly.pdbx_seq_one_letter_code
_entity_poly.pdbx_strand_id
1 'polypeptide(L)'
;MKLTLKKTKKQTTTQSKTQKNIQNVYYILDNRNKPFKVVINGKTIKILKNLDKYLEYEKTPSLTFNANKIFIGYSPKTEMTLISDGYGPKYNGNSILLYIKDNEYVYIGHEIYSFTSISEIIKYVSPVGNNDVPYPYAIDKDNNIYLMIENVILLNKFFKNLNSSSIDITNDKFDPYRIYYDNCNLNLDFYIESEQYKMKYEPFPIKDYKRLTDYIGKRNSTSKTGNRKNLYIKFKGNPNKTLLTSKSYVKLLTDFGNKMGYLPLKTKIIQKRL
;
A
#
# COMPACT_ATOMS: atom_id res chain seq x y z
N MET A 1 55.95 6.11 66.74
CA MET A 1 56.13 5.76 65.31
C MET A 1 54.75 5.82 64.64
N LYS A 2 54.41 6.91 63.94
CA LYS A 2 53.09 7.13 63.30
C LYS A 2 53.17 6.66 61.83
N LEU A 3 52.38 5.64 61.48
CA LEU A 3 52.25 5.11 60.12
C LEU A 3 51.15 5.87 59.37
N THR A 4 51.55 6.66 58.38
CA THR A 4 50.65 7.42 57.51
C THR A 4 50.35 6.62 56.24
N LEU A 5 49.13 6.09 56.12
CA LEU A 5 48.63 5.37 54.94
C LEU A 5 48.32 6.35 53.79
N LYS A 6 49.17 6.34 52.75
CA LYS A 6 48.91 7.03 51.47
C LYS A 6 47.82 6.30 50.69
N LYS A 7 46.64 6.92 50.54
CA LYS A 7 45.58 6.47 49.62
C LYS A 7 45.94 6.85 48.18
N THR A 8 46.20 5.84 47.34
CA THR A 8 46.41 5.98 45.89
C THR A 8 45.06 6.17 45.18
N LYS A 9 44.88 7.31 44.51
CA LYS A 9 43.71 7.58 43.65
C LYS A 9 43.81 6.71 42.38
N LYS A 10 42.90 5.74 42.24
CA LYS A 10 42.70 4.96 41.01
C LYS A 10 42.10 5.89 39.95
N GLN A 11 42.86 6.21 38.90
CA GLN A 11 42.34 6.85 37.69
C GLN A 11 41.49 5.82 36.93
N THR A 12 40.18 6.02 36.94
CA THR A 12 39.23 5.32 36.07
C THR A 12 39.28 5.94 34.68
N THR A 13 39.95 5.26 33.75
CA THR A 13 39.93 5.54 32.31
C THR A 13 38.57 5.15 31.74
N THR A 14 37.74 6.16 31.46
CA THR A 14 36.44 6.00 30.78
C THR A 14 36.69 5.72 29.30
N GLN A 15 36.80 4.45 28.92
CA GLN A 15 36.79 4.04 27.51
C GLN A 15 35.40 4.32 26.91
N SER A 16 35.28 5.35 26.07
CA SER A 16 34.08 5.61 25.28
C SER A 16 33.85 4.45 24.31
N LYS A 17 32.89 3.57 24.61
CA LYS A 17 32.43 2.54 23.69
C LYS A 17 31.86 3.24 22.44
N THR A 18 32.57 3.16 21.32
CA THR A 18 32.09 3.58 20.01
C THR A 18 30.83 2.79 19.69
N GLN A 19 29.67 3.42 19.82
CA GLN A 19 28.37 2.86 19.47
C GLN A 19 28.41 2.57 17.96
N LYS A 20 28.53 1.29 17.60
CA LYS A 20 28.54 0.84 16.22
C LYS A 20 27.18 1.22 15.62
N ASN A 21 27.15 2.20 14.72
CA ASN A 21 25.93 2.59 14.00
C ASN A 21 25.40 1.35 13.27
N ILE A 22 24.31 0.77 13.78
CA ILE A 22 23.66 -0.39 13.17
C ILE A 22 22.90 0.11 11.96
N GLN A 23 23.40 -0.20 10.78
CA GLN A 23 22.74 0.06 9.52
C GLN A 23 21.80 -1.11 9.19
N ASN A 24 20.51 -0.82 9.04
CA ASN A 24 19.53 -1.82 8.62
C ASN A 24 19.34 -1.73 7.11
N VAL A 25 19.29 -2.88 6.44
CA VAL A 25 19.12 -2.99 4.99
C VAL A 25 17.93 -3.87 4.68
N TYR A 26 17.03 -3.37 3.84
CA TYR A 26 15.82 -4.07 3.41
C TYR A 26 15.73 -4.09 1.88
N TYR A 27 15.03 -5.09 1.36
CA TYR A 27 14.78 -5.25 -0.07
C TYR A 27 13.28 -5.26 -0.29
N ILE A 28 12.80 -4.23 -0.98
CA ILE A 28 11.39 -4.06 -1.27
C ILE A 28 10.97 -5.13 -2.27
N LEU A 29 9.87 -5.83 -2.00
CA LEU A 29 9.39 -6.90 -2.87
C LEU A 29 8.35 -6.39 -3.85
N ASP A 30 8.39 -6.94 -5.06
CA ASP A 30 7.38 -6.72 -6.08
C ASP A 30 7.32 -7.90 -7.05
N ASN A 31 6.38 -8.83 -6.83
CA ASN A 31 6.09 -9.93 -7.75
C ASN A 31 7.35 -10.72 -8.18
N ARG A 32 8.08 -11.28 -7.20
CA ARG A 32 9.39 -11.96 -7.33
C ARG A 32 10.58 -11.05 -7.67
N ASN A 33 10.36 -9.75 -7.92
CA ASN A 33 11.43 -8.77 -8.10
C ASN A 33 11.77 -8.05 -6.79
N LYS A 34 12.92 -7.36 -6.79
CA LYS A 34 13.37 -6.45 -5.74
C LYS A 34 13.72 -5.09 -6.34
N PRO A 35 12.73 -4.24 -6.67
CA PRO A 35 12.98 -2.99 -7.40
C PRO A 35 13.82 -1.99 -6.60
N PHE A 36 13.79 -2.07 -5.26
CA PHE A 36 14.48 -1.12 -4.40
C PHE A 36 15.23 -1.80 -3.27
N LYS A 37 16.44 -1.30 -2.99
CA LYS A 37 17.18 -1.53 -1.75
C LYS A 37 17.02 -0.30 -0.87
N VAL A 38 16.61 -0.51 0.37
CA VAL A 38 16.43 0.56 1.36
C VAL A 38 17.43 0.41 2.47
N VAL A 39 18.20 1.47 2.69
CA VAL A 39 19.20 1.57 3.75
C VAL A 39 18.72 2.57 4.78
N ILE A 40 18.58 2.12 6.03
CA ILE A 40 18.16 2.95 7.16
C ILE A 40 19.34 3.15 8.10
N ASN A 41 19.66 4.41 8.37
CA ASN A 41 20.66 4.84 9.35
C ASN A 41 20.05 5.93 10.24
N GLY A 42 19.58 5.54 11.43
CA GLY A 42 18.81 6.40 12.30
C GLY A 42 17.52 6.89 11.61
N LYS A 43 17.37 8.21 11.48
CA LYS A 43 16.23 8.85 10.79
C LYS A 43 16.41 9.00 9.28
N THR A 44 17.60 8.70 8.75
CA THR A 44 17.90 8.87 7.32
C THR A 44 17.66 7.57 6.57
N ILE A 45 16.87 7.65 5.51
CA ILE A 45 16.49 6.53 4.65
C ILE A 45 17.01 6.81 3.26
N LYS A 46 17.83 5.90 2.73
CA LYS A 46 18.40 5.97 1.39
C LYS A 46 17.81 4.85 0.54
N ILE A 47 17.35 5.18 -0.65
CA ILE A 47 16.74 4.23 -1.59
C ILE A 47 17.63 4.14 -2.83
N LEU A 48 18.00 2.92 -3.20
CA LEU A 48 18.78 2.62 -4.39
C LEU A 48 17.91 1.76 -5.32
N LYS A 49 17.85 2.12 -6.61
CA LYS A 49 17.08 1.36 -7.60
C LYS A 49 17.88 0.17 -8.09
N ASN A 50 17.16 -0.90 -8.43
CA ASN A 50 17.72 -2.04 -9.13
C ASN A 50 18.06 -1.65 -10.58
N LEU A 51 19.22 -2.08 -11.09
CA LEU A 51 19.73 -1.75 -12.43
C LEU A 51 19.36 -2.80 -13.51
N ASP A 52 18.40 -3.66 -13.18
CA ASP A 52 17.92 -4.80 -13.97
C ASP A 52 18.93 -5.93 -14.20
N LYS A 53 18.39 -7.16 -14.28
CA LYS A 53 19.03 -8.47 -14.53
C LYS A 53 19.89 -9.13 -13.45
N TYR A 54 20.53 -8.42 -12.51
CA TYR A 54 21.52 -9.08 -11.62
C TYR A 54 21.41 -8.80 -10.11
N LEU A 55 20.28 -8.28 -9.61
CA LEU A 55 20.16 -7.81 -8.21
C LEU A 55 21.24 -6.78 -7.85
N GLU A 56 21.77 -6.08 -8.85
CA GLU A 56 22.66 -4.95 -8.68
C GLU A 56 21.83 -3.70 -8.46
N TYR A 57 22.29 -2.85 -7.55
CA TYR A 57 21.64 -1.59 -7.24
C TYR A 57 22.57 -0.44 -7.61
N GLU A 58 21.99 0.71 -7.90
CA GLU A 58 22.71 1.96 -8.06
C GLU A 58 23.74 2.15 -6.92
N LYS A 59 24.90 2.72 -7.25
CA LYS A 59 25.95 3.00 -6.25
C LYS A 59 25.59 4.19 -5.36
N THR A 60 24.80 5.13 -5.90
CA THR A 60 24.30 6.30 -5.20
C THR A 60 22.80 6.19 -4.96
N PRO A 61 22.28 6.66 -3.82
CA PRO A 61 20.84 6.70 -3.59
C PRO A 61 20.15 7.60 -4.63
N SER A 62 19.12 7.11 -5.29
CA SER A 62 18.27 7.92 -6.16
C SER A 62 17.21 8.70 -5.37
N LEU A 63 16.88 8.26 -4.15
CA LEU A 63 16.05 9.03 -3.21
C LEU A 63 16.66 8.99 -1.80
N THR A 64 16.50 10.08 -1.06
CA THR A 64 16.85 10.16 0.36
C THR A 64 15.73 10.87 1.13
N PHE A 65 15.33 10.30 2.25
CA PHE A 65 14.32 10.87 3.16
C PHE A 65 14.88 10.99 4.57
N ASN A 66 14.32 11.91 5.33
CA ASN A 66 14.42 11.93 6.79
C ASN A 66 13.01 11.70 7.35
N ALA A 67 12.85 10.66 8.18
CA ALA A 67 11.57 10.30 8.77
C ALA A 67 11.60 10.42 10.29
N ASN A 68 10.47 10.86 10.86
CA ASN A 68 10.28 10.92 12.30
C ASN A 68 9.95 9.56 12.90
N LYS A 69 9.24 8.71 12.15
CA LYS A 69 8.96 7.32 12.50
C LYS A 69 9.04 6.46 11.25
N ILE A 70 9.54 5.23 11.41
CA ILE A 70 9.73 4.28 10.32
C ILE A 70 8.96 3.01 10.68
N PHE A 71 8.05 2.61 9.81
CA PHE A 71 7.32 1.36 9.93
C PHE A 71 7.89 0.35 8.94
N ILE A 72 8.43 -0.75 9.47
CA ILE A 72 8.95 -1.85 8.67
C ILE A 72 7.80 -2.84 8.44
N GLY A 73 7.42 -3.03 7.18
CA GLY A 73 6.40 -4.01 6.82
C GLY A 73 6.90 -5.42 7.13
N TYR A 74 6.11 -6.17 7.89
CA TYR A 74 6.37 -7.59 8.17
C TYR A 74 5.20 -8.42 7.64
N SER A 75 5.46 -9.71 7.42
CA SER A 75 4.45 -10.64 6.93
C SER A 75 4.05 -11.65 8.02
N PRO A 76 2.92 -11.43 8.71
CA PRO A 76 2.42 -12.34 9.73
C PRO A 76 1.89 -13.64 9.14
N LYS A 77 1.72 -14.66 9.99
CA LYS A 77 1.11 -15.94 9.62
C LYS A 77 -0.41 -15.81 9.59
N THR A 78 -0.98 -15.74 8.39
CA THR A 78 -2.41 -15.59 8.07
C THR A 78 -2.84 -16.75 7.16
N GLU A 79 -4.13 -16.88 6.85
CA GLU A 79 -4.59 -17.90 5.88
C GLU A 79 -3.92 -17.71 4.51
N MET A 80 -3.89 -16.47 4.00
CA MET A 80 -3.25 -16.17 2.71
C MET A 80 -1.75 -16.48 2.73
N THR A 81 -1.03 -16.03 3.77
CA THR A 81 0.43 -16.20 3.82
C THR A 81 0.85 -17.64 4.12
N LEU A 82 -0.02 -18.42 4.77
CA LEU A 82 0.14 -19.87 4.90
C LEU A 82 0.13 -20.58 3.55
N ILE A 83 -0.82 -20.21 2.68
CA ILE A 83 -0.96 -20.80 1.35
C ILE A 83 0.24 -20.43 0.46
N SER A 84 0.75 -19.20 0.57
CA SER A 84 1.87 -18.72 -0.25
C SER A 84 3.27 -19.06 0.28
N ASP A 85 3.38 -19.61 1.51
CA ASP A 85 4.62 -19.63 2.31
C ASP A 85 5.26 -18.23 2.49
N GLY A 86 4.44 -17.18 2.37
CA GLY A 86 4.86 -15.79 2.32
C GLY A 86 4.96 -15.12 3.69
N TYR A 87 5.43 -15.79 4.75
CA TYR A 87 5.48 -15.23 6.12
C TYR A 87 6.84 -15.36 6.81
N GLY A 88 7.02 -14.61 7.89
CA GLY A 88 8.19 -14.69 8.77
C GLY A 88 9.32 -13.72 8.43
N PRO A 89 10.45 -13.81 9.17
CA PRO A 89 11.51 -12.78 9.14
C PRO A 89 12.16 -12.55 7.78
N LYS A 90 12.15 -13.55 6.88
CA LYS A 90 12.67 -13.45 5.51
C LYS A 90 11.94 -12.38 4.67
N TYR A 91 10.73 -12.01 5.07
CA TYR A 91 9.90 -10.99 4.43
C TYR A 91 9.86 -9.66 5.19
N ASN A 92 10.67 -9.47 6.23
CA ASN A 92 10.71 -8.18 6.92
C ASN A 92 11.29 -7.09 6.00
N GLY A 93 10.62 -5.93 5.97
CA GLY A 93 10.94 -4.83 5.07
C GLY A 93 10.57 -5.10 3.61
N ASN A 94 9.63 -6.01 3.34
CA ASN A 94 9.09 -6.19 1.99
C ASN A 94 8.40 -4.93 1.44
N SER A 95 7.95 -4.05 2.33
CA SER A 95 7.55 -2.66 2.09
C SER A 95 7.86 -1.82 3.32
N ILE A 96 7.94 -0.50 3.17
CA ILE A 96 8.24 0.43 4.26
C ILE A 96 7.29 1.62 4.19
N LEU A 97 6.84 2.10 5.35
CA LEU A 97 6.09 3.33 5.47
C LEU A 97 6.86 4.32 6.37
N LEU A 98 7.03 5.54 5.88
CA LEU A 98 7.73 6.61 6.58
C LEU A 98 6.73 7.65 7.06
N TYR A 99 6.77 8.03 8.33
CA TYR A 99 6.09 9.21 8.83
C TYR A 99 7.04 10.41 8.72
N ILE A 100 6.62 11.45 7.99
CA ILE A 100 7.40 12.66 7.80
C ILE A 100 7.02 13.67 8.88
N LYS A 101 5.82 14.25 8.81
CA LYS A 101 5.23 15.19 9.79
C LYS A 101 3.75 15.39 9.46
N ASP A 102 2.95 15.96 10.37
CA ASP A 102 1.59 16.46 10.05
C ASP A 102 0.71 15.47 9.24
N ASN A 103 0.73 14.20 9.63
CA ASN A 103 0.05 13.09 8.95
C ASN A 103 0.48 12.85 7.48
N GLU A 104 1.60 13.42 7.03
CA GLU A 104 2.26 13.12 5.78
C GLU A 104 3.12 11.87 5.92
N TYR A 105 2.91 10.93 5.00
CA TYR A 105 3.64 9.68 4.93
C TYR A 105 4.22 9.46 3.53
N VAL A 106 5.30 8.69 3.47
CA VAL A 106 5.87 8.16 2.23
C VAL A 106 5.79 6.64 2.29
N TYR A 107 5.05 6.05 1.36
CA TYR A 107 5.01 4.61 1.15
C TYR A 107 6.11 4.21 0.16
N ILE A 108 6.85 3.15 0.50
CA ILE A 108 7.91 2.54 -0.31
C ILE A 108 7.54 1.07 -0.54
N GLY A 109 7.05 0.76 -1.73
CA GLY A 109 6.68 -0.60 -2.15
C GLY A 109 6.98 -0.83 -3.63
N HIS A 110 6.04 -1.44 -4.36
CA HIS A 110 6.15 -1.58 -5.82
C HIS A 110 6.29 -0.23 -6.54
N GLU A 111 5.79 0.84 -5.93
CA GLU A 111 6.07 2.23 -6.30
C GLU A 111 6.34 3.05 -5.02
N ILE A 112 6.76 4.32 -5.19
CA ILE A 112 7.00 5.23 -4.08
C ILE A 112 6.13 6.47 -4.27
N TYR A 113 5.32 6.78 -3.27
CA TYR A 113 4.47 7.95 -3.27
C TYR A 113 4.31 8.54 -1.88
N SER A 114 3.93 9.81 -1.81
CA SER A 114 3.46 10.42 -0.57
C SER A 114 1.94 10.52 -0.53
N PHE A 115 1.40 10.54 0.69
CA PHE A 115 -0.02 10.76 0.96
C PHE A 115 -0.20 11.40 2.33
N THR A 116 -1.38 11.99 2.55
CA THR A 116 -1.80 12.48 3.86
C THR A 116 -2.86 11.53 4.41
N SER A 117 -2.60 10.95 5.57
CA SER A 117 -3.59 10.15 6.31
C SER A 117 -4.63 11.04 6.98
N ILE A 118 -5.81 10.49 7.25
CA ILE A 118 -6.89 11.16 8.01
C ILE A 118 -6.43 11.36 9.45
N SER A 119 -5.74 10.38 10.02
CA SER A 119 -5.31 10.35 11.41
C SER A 119 -3.96 9.65 11.55
N GLU A 120 -3.32 9.79 12.71
CA GLU A 120 -1.99 9.20 12.94
C GLU A 120 -2.02 7.68 12.75
N ILE A 121 -1.09 7.15 11.94
CA ILE A 121 -0.92 5.72 11.72
C ILE A 121 -0.22 5.09 12.92
N ILE A 122 -0.89 4.11 13.53
CA ILE A 122 -0.40 3.41 14.71
C ILE A 122 0.08 1.99 14.39
N LYS A 123 -0.41 1.39 13.31
CA LYS A 123 -0.05 0.04 12.87
C LYS A 123 0.22 -0.01 11.37
N TYR A 124 1.19 -0.82 10.97
CA TYR A 124 1.52 -1.10 9.59
C TYR A 124 1.91 -2.57 9.44
N VAL A 125 1.32 -3.25 8.47
CA VAL A 125 1.55 -4.67 8.19
C VAL A 125 1.68 -4.83 6.68
N SER A 126 2.49 -5.79 6.23
CA SER A 126 2.65 -6.07 4.81
C SER A 126 2.73 -7.57 4.56
N PRO A 127 1.59 -8.28 4.62
CA PRO A 127 1.50 -9.69 4.31
C PRO A 127 1.95 -9.96 2.87
N VAL A 128 2.65 -11.06 2.64
CA VAL A 128 3.13 -11.45 1.30
C VAL A 128 2.31 -12.62 0.78
N GLY A 129 1.55 -12.38 -0.28
CA GLY A 129 0.74 -13.41 -0.94
C GLY A 129 1.53 -14.22 -1.95
N ASN A 130 0.81 -14.87 -2.86
CA ASN A 130 1.41 -15.65 -3.94
C ASN A 130 2.37 -14.79 -4.79
N ASN A 131 3.42 -15.44 -5.31
CA ASN A 131 4.45 -14.82 -6.15
C ASN A 131 5.23 -13.69 -5.48
N ASP A 132 5.42 -13.74 -4.16
CA ASP A 132 6.12 -12.69 -3.40
C ASP A 132 5.52 -11.29 -3.60
N VAL A 133 4.18 -11.21 -3.71
CA VAL A 133 3.46 -9.93 -3.85
C VAL A 133 3.07 -9.40 -2.46
N PRO A 134 3.56 -8.24 -2.04
CA PRO A 134 3.13 -7.61 -0.79
C PRO A 134 1.72 -7.02 -0.89
N TYR A 135 0.96 -7.14 0.21
CA TYR A 135 -0.35 -6.52 0.42
C TYR A 135 -0.30 -5.54 1.62
N PRO A 136 0.48 -4.46 1.54
CA PRO A 136 0.65 -3.53 2.66
C PRO A 136 -0.63 -2.79 3.01
N TYR A 137 -0.88 -2.68 4.31
CA TYR A 137 -1.91 -1.83 4.85
C TYR A 137 -1.46 -1.12 6.12
N ALA A 138 -2.06 0.04 6.38
CA ALA A 138 -1.89 0.78 7.62
C ALA A 138 -3.23 0.92 8.35
N ILE A 139 -3.18 1.07 9.67
CA ILE A 139 -4.33 1.41 10.51
C ILE A 139 -4.00 2.68 11.29
N ASP A 140 -4.90 3.65 11.23
CA ASP A 140 -4.80 4.88 12.02
C ASP A 140 -5.50 4.78 13.38
N LYS A 141 -5.28 5.77 14.24
CA LYS A 141 -5.86 5.82 15.60
C LYS A 141 -7.40 5.86 15.63
N ASP A 142 -8.04 6.19 14.51
CA ASP A 142 -9.51 6.22 14.36
C ASP A 142 -10.05 4.93 13.72
N ASN A 143 -9.18 3.92 13.54
CA ASN A 143 -9.45 2.62 12.93
C ASN A 143 -9.82 2.69 11.45
N ASN A 144 -9.35 3.70 10.71
CA ASN A 144 -9.41 3.67 9.25
C ASN A 144 -8.23 2.85 8.72
N ILE A 145 -8.47 2.12 7.63
CA ILE A 145 -7.50 1.19 7.04
C ILE A 145 -7.10 1.67 5.66
N TYR A 146 -5.80 1.78 5.40
CA TYR A 146 -5.23 2.29 4.17
C TYR A 146 -4.69 1.14 3.34
N LEU A 147 -5.32 0.84 2.21
CA LEU A 147 -4.91 -0.21 1.27
C LEU A 147 -3.95 0.40 0.24
N MET A 148 -2.65 0.21 0.47
CA MET A 148 -1.61 0.93 -0.27
C MET A 148 -1.53 0.57 -1.76
N ILE A 149 -1.91 -0.65 -2.15
CA ILE A 149 -1.86 -1.07 -3.57
C ILE A 149 -3.17 -0.75 -4.32
N GLU A 150 -4.28 -0.60 -3.60
CA GLU A 150 -5.59 -0.27 -4.18
C GLU A 150 -5.86 1.23 -4.21
N ASN A 151 -5.06 2.03 -3.49
CA ASN A 151 -5.31 3.45 -3.27
C ASN A 151 -6.71 3.71 -2.66
N VAL A 152 -7.11 2.88 -1.69
CA VAL A 152 -8.40 2.97 -1.00
C VAL A 152 -8.19 3.11 0.50
N ILE A 153 -9.04 3.92 1.13
CA ILE A 153 -9.19 3.99 2.59
C ILE A 153 -10.54 3.36 2.95
N LEU A 154 -10.50 2.34 3.82
CA LEU A 154 -11.69 1.77 4.45
C LEU A 154 -11.95 2.54 5.74
N LEU A 155 -13.03 3.31 5.77
CA LEU A 155 -13.42 4.06 6.95
C LEU A 155 -13.93 3.12 8.04
N ASN A 156 -13.73 3.45 9.31
CA ASN A 156 -14.24 2.66 10.44
C ASN A 156 -15.75 2.31 10.32
N LYS A 157 -16.55 3.23 9.77
CA LYS A 157 -17.99 3.00 9.49
C LYS A 157 -18.26 1.79 8.57
N PHE A 158 -17.34 1.43 7.68
CA PHE A 158 -17.44 0.23 6.84
C PHE A 158 -17.56 -1.02 7.69
N PHE A 159 -16.67 -1.18 8.69
CA PHE A 159 -16.67 -2.35 9.56
C PHE A 159 -17.90 -2.41 10.46
N LYS A 160 -18.42 -1.24 10.89
CA LYS A 160 -19.71 -1.16 11.60
C LYS A 160 -20.87 -1.66 10.73
N ASN A 161 -20.87 -1.31 9.44
CA ASN A 161 -21.92 -1.73 8.49
C ASN A 161 -21.89 -3.23 8.15
N LEU A 162 -20.74 -3.89 8.31
CA LEU A 162 -20.64 -5.33 8.09
C LEU A 162 -21.35 -6.17 9.17
N ASN A 163 -21.94 -5.54 10.21
CA ASN A 163 -22.60 -6.21 11.35
C ASN A 163 -21.74 -7.29 12.00
N SER A 164 -20.42 -7.20 11.85
CA SER A 164 -19.50 -8.23 12.29
C SER A 164 -18.82 -7.77 13.58
N SER A 165 -19.52 -8.00 14.70
CA SER A 165 -18.97 -7.81 16.06
C SER A 165 -17.72 -8.66 16.34
N SER A 166 -17.32 -9.52 15.39
CA SER A 166 -16.17 -10.42 15.46
C SER A 166 -14.92 -9.95 14.72
N ILE A 167 -14.95 -8.82 13.99
CA ILE A 167 -13.75 -8.35 13.28
C ILE A 167 -12.83 -7.63 14.27
N ASP A 168 -11.83 -8.35 14.77
CA ASP A 168 -10.71 -7.77 15.49
C ASP A 168 -9.66 -7.24 14.49
N ILE A 169 -9.79 -5.97 14.12
CA ILE A 169 -8.84 -5.26 13.25
C ILE A 169 -7.44 -5.14 13.87
N THR A 170 -7.30 -5.35 15.19
CA THR A 170 -6.01 -5.30 15.88
C THR A 170 -5.23 -6.60 15.76
N ASN A 171 -5.90 -7.70 15.39
CA ASN A 171 -5.30 -8.99 15.16
C ASN A 171 -4.38 -8.98 13.93
N ASP A 172 -3.16 -9.51 14.03
CA ASP A 172 -2.24 -9.59 12.88
C ASP A 172 -2.68 -10.61 11.81
N LYS A 173 -3.65 -11.47 12.14
CA LYS A 173 -4.31 -12.36 11.18
C LYS A 173 -5.41 -11.68 10.37
N PHE A 174 -5.75 -10.44 10.71
CA PHE A 174 -6.72 -9.66 9.98
C PHE A 174 -6.21 -9.33 8.57
N ASP A 175 -7.01 -9.66 7.56
CA ASP A 175 -6.73 -9.42 6.15
C ASP A 175 -7.78 -8.44 5.59
N PRO A 176 -7.47 -7.13 5.54
CA PRO A 176 -8.40 -6.14 5.00
C PRO A 176 -8.55 -6.24 3.48
N TYR A 177 -7.59 -6.84 2.76
CA TYR A 177 -7.67 -7.01 1.32
C TYR A 177 -8.71 -8.05 0.95
N ARG A 178 -8.77 -9.18 1.67
CA ARG A 178 -9.84 -10.16 1.50
C ARG A 178 -11.22 -9.51 1.66
N ILE A 179 -11.42 -8.79 2.75
CA ILE A 179 -12.69 -8.10 3.03
C ILE A 179 -13.04 -7.10 1.92
N TYR A 180 -12.06 -6.30 1.48
CA TYR A 180 -12.26 -5.36 0.39
C TYR A 180 -12.64 -6.08 -0.91
N TYR A 181 -11.92 -7.11 -1.33
CA TYR A 181 -12.18 -7.81 -2.59
C TYR A 181 -13.51 -8.57 -2.60
N ASP A 182 -13.95 -9.08 -1.46
CA ASP A 182 -15.27 -9.71 -1.31
C ASP A 182 -16.40 -8.68 -1.46
N ASN A 183 -16.15 -7.41 -1.12
CA ASN A 183 -17.17 -6.35 -1.01
C ASN A 183 -16.99 -5.20 -2.02
N CYS A 184 -16.02 -5.24 -2.94
CA CYS A 184 -15.77 -4.15 -3.89
C CYS A 184 -16.61 -4.28 -5.18
N ASN A 185 -17.32 -5.39 -5.38
CA ASN A 185 -18.16 -5.61 -6.57
C ASN A 185 -19.50 -4.88 -6.44
N LEU A 186 -19.92 -4.18 -7.49
CA LEU A 186 -21.21 -3.45 -7.51
C LEU A 186 -22.42 -4.36 -7.73
N ASN A 187 -22.22 -5.63 -8.09
CA ASN A 187 -23.27 -6.60 -8.42
C ASN A 187 -24.26 -6.08 -9.49
N LEU A 188 -23.71 -5.37 -10.49
CA LEU A 188 -24.43 -4.90 -11.67
C LEU A 188 -23.87 -5.56 -12.92
N ASP A 189 -24.74 -5.78 -13.91
CA ASP A 189 -24.32 -6.19 -15.25
C ASP A 189 -23.72 -4.97 -15.96
N PHE A 190 -22.40 -4.91 -16.05
CA PHE A 190 -21.67 -3.83 -16.68
C PHE A 190 -21.15 -4.28 -18.04
N TYR A 191 -21.26 -3.42 -19.04
CA TYR A 191 -20.86 -3.72 -20.41
C TYR A 191 -19.97 -2.65 -20.98
N ILE A 192 -19.02 -3.08 -21.82
CA ILE A 192 -18.24 -2.22 -22.69
C ILE A 192 -18.60 -2.63 -24.10
N GLU A 193 -19.36 -1.78 -24.79
CA GLU A 193 -20.10 -2.17 -26.00
C GLU A 193 -21.02 -3.40 -25.75
N SER A 194 -20.76 -4.51 -26.43
CA SER A 194 -21.52 -5.75 -26.33
C SER A 194 -21.00 -6.68 -25.22
N GLU A 195 -19.74 -6.56 -24.82
CA GLU A 195 -19.06 -7.48 -23.92
C GLU A 195 -19.39 -7.17 -22.44
N GLN A 196 -19.70 -8.21 -21.66
CA GLN A 196 -20.02 -8.08 -20.24
C GLN A 196 -18.76 -8.20 -19.37
N TYR A 197 -18.69 -7.36 -18.33
CA TYR A 197 -17.60 -7.29 -17.38
C TYR A 197 -18.13 -7.19 -15.95
N LYS A 198 -17.28 -7.56 -14.99
CA LYS A 198 -17.56 -7.35 -13.56
C LYS A 198 -17.13 -5.94 -13.18
N MET A 199 -18.06 -5.12 -12.70
CA MET A 199 -17.74 -3.76 -12.23
C MET A 199 -17.31 -3.80 -10.76
N LYS A 200 -16.15 -3.22 -10.49
CA LYS A 200 -15.58 -3.03 -9.15
C LYS A 200 -15.56 -1.56 -8.80
N TYR A 201 -15.50 -1.27 -7.50
CA TYR A 201 -15.17 0.06 -7.03
C TYR A 201 -13.80 0.50 -7.54
N GLU A 202 -13.71 1.78 -7.87
CA GLU A 202 -12.48 2.40 -8.33
C GLU A 202 -12.37 3.79 -7.69
N PRO A 203 -11.32 4.04 -6.89
CA PRO A 203 -11.17 5.30 -6.15
C PRO A 203 -11.06 6.53 -7.05
N PHE A 204 -10.60 6.38 -8.30
CA PHE A 204 -10.44 7.48 -9.26
C PHE A 204 -11.31 7.30 -10.51
N PRO A 205 -12.64 7.41 -10.39
CA PRO A 205 -13.58 6.99 -11.43
C PRO A 205 -13.45 7.76 -12.74
N ILE A 206 -12.99 9.03 -12.72
CA ILE A 206 -12.76 9.80 -13.95
C ILE A 206 -11.59 9.22 -14.75
N LYS A 207 -10.48 8.88 -14.07
CA LYS A 207 -9.29 8.30 -14.71
C LYS A 207 -9.63 6.94 -15.29
N ASP A 208 -10.41 6.16 -14.56
CA ASP A 208 -10.83 4.84 -14.98
C ASP A 208 -11.84 4.86 -16.12
N TYR A 209 -12.82 5.77 -16.09
CA TYR A 209 -13.72 5.97 -17.23
C TYR A 209 -12.92 6.21 -18.52
N LYS A 210 -11.96 7.14 -18.49
CA LYS A 210 -11.08 7.42 -19.64
C LYS A 210 -10.31 6.18 -20.06
N ARG A 211 -9.74 5.43 -19.11
CA ARG A 211 -9.05 4.16 -19.38
C ARG A 211 -9.97 3.16 -20.10
N LEU A 212 -11.19 2.96 -19.62
CA LEU A 212 -12.14 2.02 -20.21
C LEU A 212 -12.58 2.44 -21.62
N THR A 213 -12.84 3.74 -21.83
CA THR A 213 -13.28 4.25 -23.14
C THR A 213 -12.14 4.35 -24.17
N ASP A 214 -10.90 4.58 -23.73
CA ASP A 214 -9.76 4.84 -24.62
C ASP A 214 -8.87 3.59 -24.84
N TYR A 215 -8.66 2.75 -23.81
CA TYR A 215 -7.68 1.64 -23.85
C TYR A 215 -8.28 0.34 -24.40
N ILE A 216 -9.49 -0.04 -23.95
CA ILE A 216 -10.16 -1.25 -24.44
C ILE A 216 -10.55 -1.09 -25.92
N GLY A 217 -10.67 0.16 -26.40
CA GLY A 217 -10.81 0.50 -27.82
C GLY A 217 -9.69 -0.06 -28.69
N LYS A 218 -8.43 0.05 -28.25
CA LYS A 218 -7.26 -0.22 -29.08
C LYS A 218 -6.90 -1.69 -29.22
N ARG A 219 -7.25 -2.53 -28.24
CA ARG A 219 -6.81 -3.94 -28.21
C ARG A 219 -7.64 -4.85 -29.11
N ASN A 220 -8.91 -4.49 -29.35
CA ASN A 220 -9.86 -5.31 -30.12
C ASN A 220 -10.35 -4.62 -31.41
N SER A 221 -9.86 -3.42 -31.74
CA SER A 221 -10.27 -2.71 -32.96
C SER A 221 -9.21 -2.86 -34.06
N THR A 222 -9.58 -3.52 -35.15
CA THR A 222 -8.88 -3.42 -36.43
C THR A 222 -9.19 -2.09 -37.16
N SER A 223 -10.15 -1.30 -36.67
CA SER A 223 -10.48 -0.01 -37.25
C SER A 223 -9.52 1.08 -36.76
N LYS A 224 -8.85 1.73 -37.71
CA LYS A 224 -7.99 2.91 -37.49
C LYS A 224 -8.77 4.16 -37.03
N THR A 225 -10.09 4.09 -36.94
CA THR A 225 -10.96 5.18 -36.48
C THR A 225 -11.07 5.13 -34.96
N GLY A 226 -10.37 6.05 -34.28
CA GLY A 226 -10.26 6.15 -32.82
C GLY A 226 -11.53 6.53 -32.08
N ASN A 227 -12.66 5.89 -32.38
CA ASN A 227 -13.92 6.13 -31.70
C ASN A 227 -13.85 5.58 -30.26
N ARG A 228 -14.24 6.41 -29.30
CA ARG A 228 -14.35 6.01 -27.88
C ARG A 228 -15.42 4.95 -27.72
N LYS A 229 -15.14 3.95 -26.88
CA LYS A 229 -16.12 2.91 -26.53
C LYS A 229 -17.21 3.46 -25.61
N ASN A 230 -18.44 2.99 -25.80
CA ASN A 230 -19.57 3.26 -24.93
C ASN A 230 -19.60 2.25 -23.77
N LEU A 231 -19.93 2.76 -22.58
CA LEU A 231 -20.12 1.96 -21.38
C LEU A 231 -21.62 1.83 -21.10
N TYR A 232 -22.07 0.66 -20.65
CA TYR A 232 -23.47 0.45 -20.31
C TYR A 232 -23.61 -0.30 -18.98
N ILE A 233 -24.74 -0.09 -18.32
CA ILE A 233 -25.18 -0.93 -17.19
C ILE A 233 -26.57 -1.49 -17.46
N LYS A 234 -26.86 -2.64 -16.87
CA LYS A 234 -28.20 -3.21 -16.84
C LYS A 234 -28.58 -3.49 -15.39
N PHE A 235 -29.68 -2.90 -14.97
CA PHE A 235 -30.24 -3.12 -13.63
C PHE A 235 -31.02 -4.44 -13.62
N LYS A 236 -30.96 -5.17 -12.50
CA LYS A 236 -31.76 -6.39 -12.32
C LYS A 236 -33.25 -6.06 -12.50
N GLY A 237 -33.91 -6.80 -13.40
CA GLY A 237 -35.31 -6.58 -13.75
C GLY A 237 -35.57 -5.58 -14.88
N ASN A 238 -34.54 -4.90 -15.41
CA ASN A 238 -34.66 -4.07 -16.62
C ASN A 238 -34.01 -4.79 -17.80
N PRO A 239 -34.74 -5.10 -18.89
CA PRO A 239 -34.15 -5.77 -20.06
C PRO A 239 -33.17 -4.88 -20.82
N ASN A 240 -33.31 -3.55 -20.73
CA ASN A 240 -32.58 -2.58 -21.54
C ASN A 240 -31.27 -2.14 -20.88
N LYS A 241 -30.23 -2.03 -21.71
CA LYS A 241 -28.95 -1.40 -21.32
C LYS A 241 -29.14 0.11 -21.20
N THR A 242 -28.60 0.70 -20.14
CA THR A 242 -28.54 2.15 -19.94
C THR A 242 -27.14 2.64 -20.26
N LEU A 243 -27.01 3.61 -21.17
CA LEU A 243 -25.73 4.25 -21.50
C LEU A 243 -25.19 4.97 -20.25
N LEU A 244 -23.94 4.67 -19.91
CA LEU A 244 -23.27 5.22 -18.76
C LEU A 244 -22.29 6.31 -19.20
N THR A 245 -22.77 7.56 -19.22
CA THR A 245 -21.92 8.75 -19.42
C THR A 245 -20.84 8.88 -18.35
N SER A 246 -19.80 9.67 -18.61
CA SER A 246 -18.76 9.96 -17.61
C SER A 246 -19.34 10.49 -16.30
N LYS A 247 -20.34 11.39 -16.35
CA LYS A 247 -20.98 11.95 -15.15
C LYS A 247 -21.73 10.88 -14.35
N SER A 248 -22.51 10.03 -15.01
CA SER A 248 -23.24 8.94 -14.35
C SER A 248 -22.32 7.84 -13.84
N TYR A 249 -21.21 7.55 -14.53
CA TYR A 249 -20.18 6.61 -14.08
C TYR A 249 -19.53 7.07 -12.77
N VAL A 250 -19.08 8.33 -12.74
CA VAL A 250 -18.48 8.94 -11.56
C VAL A 250 -19.46 8.94 -10.40
N LYS A 251 -20.70 9.39 -10.65
CA LYS A 251 -21.73 9.37 -9.61
C LYS A 251 -21.99 7.98 -9.06
N LEU A 252 -22.14 6.97 -9.92
CA LEU A 252 -22.38 5.58 -9.51
C LEU A 252 -21.28 5.07 -8.58
N LEU A 253 -20.00 5.27 -8.93
CA LEU A 253 -18.88 4.82 -8.13
C LEU A 253 -18.70 5.64 -6.85
N THR A 254 -18.92 6.95 -6.89
CA THR A 254 -18.88 7.81 -5.71
C THR A 254 -19.97 7.43 -4.71
N ASP A 255 -21.21 7.22 -5.17
CA ASP A 255 -22.32 6.81 -4.31
C ASP A 255 -22.06 5.44 -3.69
N PHE A 256 -21.55 4.49 -4.48
CA PHE A 256 -21.14 3.18 -3.97
C PHE A 256 -20.05 3.30 -2.90
N GLY A 257 -18.98 4.04 -3.16
CA GLY A 257 -17.90 4.27 -2.19
C GLY A 257 -18.42 4.91 -0.90
N ASN A 258 -19.28 5.93 -1.00
CA ASN A 258 -19.88 6.58 0.17
C ASN A 258 -20.72 5.63 1.02
N LYS A 259 -21.54 4.79 0.36
CA LYS A 259 -22.37 3.76 1.01
C LYS A 259 -21.51 2.71 1.71
N MET A 260 -20.46 2.23 1.04
CA MET A 260 -19.56 1.23 1.60
C MET A 260 -18.59 1.82 2.63
N GLY A 261 -18.36 3.13 2.64
CA GLY A 261 -17.33 3.75 3.48
C GLY A 261 -15.93 3.61 2.91
N TYR A 262 -15.81 3.65 1.59
CA TYR A 262 -14.55 3.73 0.87
C TYR A 262 -14.26 5.18 0.50
N LEU A 263 -13.01 5.61 0.71
CA LEU A 263 -12.48 6.87 0.20
C LEU A 263 -11.26 6.64 -0.69
N PRO A 264 -11.00 7.52 -1.67
CA PRO A 264 -9.76 7.48 -2.43
C PRO A 264 -8.57 7.87 -1.53
N LEU A 265 -7.54 7.04 -1.51
CA LEU A 265 -6.24 7.43 -0.99
C LEU A 265 -5.55 8.30 -2.04
N LYS A 266 -5.60 9.63 -1.86
CA LYS A 266 -4.95 10.56 -2.79
C LYS A 266 -3.43 10.50 -2.60
N THR A 267 -2.72 10.16 -3.66
CA THR A 267 -1.26 10.00 -3.64
C THR A 267 -0.58 11.00 -4.57
N LYS A 268 0.66 11.34 -4.23
CA LYS A 268 1.61 12.05 -5.10
C LYS A 268 2.75 11.10 -5.42
N ILE A 269 2.79 10.61 -6.65
CA ILE A 269 3.84 9.69 -7.10
C ILE A 269 5.21 10.39 -7.06
N ILE A 270 6.17 9.76 -6.39
CA ILE A 270 7.57 10.18 -6.30
C ILE A 270 8.42 9.34 -7.27
N GLN A 271 8.21 8.02 -7.27
CA GLN A 271 8.86 7.08 -8.17
C GLN A 271 7.84 6.05 -8.64
N LYS A 272 7.67 5.93 -9.96
CA LYS A 272 6.84 4.89 -10.56
C LYS A 272 7.48 3.51 -10.36
N ARG A 273 6.64 2.46 -10.44
CA ARG A 273 7.09 1.07 -10.53
C ARG A 273 8.17 0.89 -11.59
N LEU A 274 9.21 0.15 -11.24
CA LEU A 274 10.33 -0.23 -12.11
C LEU A 274 10.02 -1.54 -12.81
#